data_AF-A0A6P0Y1S5-F1
#
_entry.id   AF-A0A6P0Y1S5-F1
#
_cell.length_a   1.000
_cell.length_b   1.000
_cell.length_c   1.000
_cell.angle_alpha   90.00
_cell.angle_beta   90.00
_cell.angle_gamma   90.00
#
_symmetry.space_group_name_H-M   'P 1'
#
loop_
_entity.id
_entity.type
_entity.pdbx_description
1 polymer ?
#
loop_
_entity_poly.entity_id
_entity_poly.type
_entity_poly.pdbx_seq_one_letter_code
_entity_poly.pdbx_strand_id
1 'polypeptide(L)'
;VVNELLIVKGRSLDKITQAETIASYPGLSRDLGKLTASQYLGELLLYLSLSEQPQGEFYTLLNEHLQRLENLPSDNDAQSLFALLAHLAHSIFHLLVVAGLGPRVQTCGITNLPLIPNFSLNDWQVGFSIEAGGIINLASGQQLLVNSKLDAEELLLLQQLPTPRLSSQIINSSAWAKIERVLRDYAQYHCGRAIRSAALVDTLSAPLLSKY
;
A
#
# COMPACT_ATOMS: atom_id res chain seq x y z
N VAL A 1 -1.71 -11.22 16.25
CA VAL A 1 -0.89 -11.72 17.37
C VAL A 1 0.41 -12.26 16.78
N VAL A 2 1.55 -11.93 17.38
CA VAL A 2 2.90 -12.34 17.02
C VAL A 2 3.33 -13.40 18.03
N ASN A 3 3.70 -14.58 17.56
CA ASN A 3 4.03 -15.71 18.42
C ASN A 3 5.40 -16.31 18.09
N GLU A 4 6.10 -16.77 19.12
CA GLU A 4 7.11 -17.81 18.98
C GLU A 4 6.40 -19.16 19.01
N LEU A 5 6.64 -20.00 18.00
CA LEU A 5 5.97 -21.28 17.84
C LEU A 5 7.00 -22.40 17.90
N LEU A 6 6.74 -23.41 18.73
CA LEU A 6 7.41 -24.70 18.62
C LEU A 6 6.59 -25.60 17.72
N ILE A 7 7.19 -26.03 16.61
CA ILE A 7 6.50 -26.77 15.54
C ILE A 7 7.17 -28.12 15.32
N VAL A 8 6.35 -29.17 15.23
CA VAL A 8 6.77 -30.52 14.81
C VAL A 8 6.25 -30.77 13.41
N LYS A 9 7.18 -31.10 12.49
CA LYS A 9 6.86 -31.44 11.09
C LYS A 9 5.90 -32.63 11.01
N GLY A 10 4.76 -32.44 10.35
CA GLY A 10 3.79 -33.50 10.08
C GLY A 10 3.90 -34.04 8.66
N ARG A 11 3.03 -35.00 8.29
CA ARG A 11 2.97 -35.56 6.93
C ARG A 11 2.30 -34.61 5.92
N SER A 12 1.36 -33.80 6.38
CA SER A 12 0.58 -32.87 5.55
C SER A 12 0.43 -31.50 6.20
N LEU A 13 0.20 -31.46 7.52
CA LEU A 13 0.17 -30.24 8.31
C LEU A 13 1.10 -30.40 9.50
N ASP A 14 1.86 -29.35 9.77
CA ASP A 14 2.73 -29.31 10.93
C ASP A 14 1.91 -29.06 12.21
N LYS A 15 2.38 -29.66 13.31
CA LYS A 15 1.72 -29.55 14.61
C LYS A 15 2.42 -28.48 15.45
N ILE A 16 1.65 -27.48 15.89
CA ILE A 16 2.11 -26.54 16.92
C ILE A 16 2.05 -27.25 18.28
N THR A 17 3.20 -27.41 18.94
CA THR A 17 3.29 -28.02 20.28
C THR A 17 3.32 -26.98 21.40
N GLN A 18 3.84 -25.79 21.10
CA GLN A 18 3.83 -24.65 22.01
C GLN A 18 3.65 -23.36 21.20
N ALA A 19 2.98 -22.39 21.80
CA ALA A 19 2.87 -21.04 21.27
C ALA A 19 3.04 -20.06 22.43
N GLU A 20 4.01 -19.16 22.31
CA GLU A 20 4.21 -18.06 23.23
C GLU A 20 3.95 -16.74 22.50
N THR A 21 3.09 -15.90 23.05
CA THR A 21 2.78 -14.60 22.44
C THR A 21 3.85 -13.59 22.80
N ILE A 22 4.54 -13.08 21.79
CA ILE A 22 5.54 -12.02 21.92
C ILE A 22 4.88 -10.63 21.85
N ALA A 23 3.90 -10.46 20.95
CA ALA A 23 3.18 -9.21 20.80
C ALA A 23 1.74 -9.43 20.33
N SER A 24 0.86 -8.48 20.65
CA SER A 24 -0.51 -8.45 20.13
C SER A 24 -0.91 -7.03 19.81
N TYR A 25 -1.80 -6.88 18.82
CA TYR A 25 -2.30 -5.59 18.35
C TYR A 25 -3.82 -5.53 18.53
N PRO A 26 -4.33 -5.60 19.78
CA PRO A 26 -5.77 -5.70 20.04
C PRO A 26 -6.56 -4.43 19.64
N GLY A 27 -5.89 -3.29 19.48
CA GLY A 27 -6.48 -2.04 19.02
C GLY A 27 -6.94 -2.10 17.55
N LEU A 28 -6.30 -2.94 16.72
CA LEU A 28 -6.69 -3.10 15.32
C LEU A 28 -8.12 -3.60 15.16
N SER A 29 -8.57 -4.52 16.02
CA SER A 29 -9.94 -5.07 15.95
C SER A 29 -11.00 -4.16 16.57
N ARG A 30 -10.60 -3.08 17.25
CA ARG A 30 -11.54 -2.13 17.88
C ARG A 30 -12.03 -1.05 16.91
N ASP A 31 -11.44 -0.99 15.73
CA ASP A 31 -11.70 -0.01 14.69
C ASP A 31 -11.85 -0.74 13.36
N LEU A 32 -12.98 -0.56 12.69
CA LEU A 32 -13.28 -1.30 11.46
C LEU A 32 -12.29 -0.95 10.33
N GLY A 33 -11.87 0.31 10.23
CA GLY A 33 -10.91 0.75 9.22
C GLY A 33 -9.55 0.11 9.44
N LYS A 34 -9.05 0.11 10.67
CA LYS A 34 -7.77 -0.53 11.03
C LYS A 34 -7.81 -2.04 10.83
N LEU A 35 -8.90 -2.71 11.21
CA LEU A 35 -9.08 -4.14 10.98
C LEU A 35 -9.03 -4.46 9.49
N THR A 36 -9.74 -3.68 8.68
CA THR A 36 -9.80 -3.84 7.23
C THR A 36 -8.43 -3.66 6.59
N ALA A 37 -7.72 -2.58 6.93
CA ALA A 37 -6.36 -2.33 6.45
C ALA A 37 -5.41 -3.48 6.85
N SER A 38 -5.55 -4.01 8.06
CA SER A 38 -4.73 -5.13 8.53
C SER A 38 -5.00 -6.44 7.77
N GLN A 39 -6.27 -6.72 7.48
CA GLN A 39 -6.67 -7.87 6.67
C GLN A 39 -6.18 -7.73 5.22
N TYR A 40 -6.24 -6.52 4.68
CA TYR A 40 -5.67 -6.18 3.38
C TYR A 40 -4.19 -6.52 3.33
N LEU A 41 -3.40 -6.03 4.28
CA LEU A 41 -1.96 -6.27 4.29
C LEU A 41 -1.63 -7.76 4.45
N GLY A 42 -2.40 -8.49 5.28
CA GLY A 42 -2.28 -9.93 5.40
C GLY A 42 -2.54 -10.66 4.09
N GLU A 43 -3.61 -10.29 3.38
CA GLU A 43 -3.95 -10.88 2.08
C GLU A 43 -2.89 -10.57 1.00
N LEU A 44 -2.48 -9.30 0.89
CA LEU A 44 -1.43 -8.89 -0.05
C LEU A 44 -0.13 -9.65 0.23
N LEU A 45 0.28 -9.76 1.49
CA LEU A 45 1.50 -10.46 1.85
C LEU A 45 1.43 -11.94 1.49
N LEU A 46 0.28 -12.59 1.64
CA LEU A 46 0.08 -13.98 1.19
C LEU A 46 0.24 -14.14 -0.33
N TYR A 47 -0.05 -13.11 -1.11
CA TYR A 47 0.19 -13.13 -2.56
C TYR A 47 1.66 -12.91 -2.93
N LEU A 48 2.38 -12.11 -2.14
CA LEU A 48 3.80 -11.81 -2.37
C LEU A 48 4.75 -12.89 -1.83
N SER A 49 4.32 -13.64 -0.81
CA SER A 49 5.18 -14.60 -0.11
C SER A 49 5.34 -15.92 -0.84
N LEU A 50 6.57 -16.43 -0.87
CA LEU A 50 6.85 -17.81 -1.31
C LEU A 50 6.44 -18.84 -0.26
N SER A 51 5.88 -19.97 -0.70
CA SER A 51 5.53 -21.08 0.19
C SER A 51 6.77 -21.78 0.73
N GLU A 52 6.72 -22.18 2.01
CA GLU A 52 7.76 -22.96 2.70
C GLU A 52 9.16 -22.32 2.74
N GLN A 53 9.25 -21.01 2.52
CA GLN A 53 10.50 -20.26 2.65
C GLN A 53 10.39 -19.16 3.72
N PRO A 54 11.30 -19.12 4.70
CA PRO A 54 11.30 -18.07 5.70
C PRO A 54 11.65 -16.73 5.04
N GLN A 55 10.78 -15.74 5.21
CA GLN A 55 10.94 -14.38 4.67
C GLN A 55 10.87 -13.37 5.82
N GLY A 56 11.97 -13.25 6.57
CA GLY A 56 12.03 -12.43 7.78
C GLY A 56 11.78 -10.94 7.54
N GLU A 57 12.19 -10.41 6.39
CA GLU A 57 11.98 -9.00 6.04
C GLU A 57 10.50 -8.65 5.91
N PHE A 58 9.71 -9.49 5.23
CA PHE A 58 8.26 -9.32 5.15
C PHE A 58 7.61 -9.37 6.53
N TYR A 59 8.04 -10.29 7.39
CA TYR A 59 7.51 -10.42 8.73
C TYR A 59 7.76 -9.16 9.58
N THR A 60 9.00 -8.66 9.60
CA THR A 60 9.36 -7.43 10.31
C THR A 60 8.59 -6.23 9.76
N LEU A 61 8.53 -6.09 8.43
CA LEU A 61 7.86 -4.98 7.78
C LEU A 61 6.33 -4.99 8.01
N LEU A 62 5.69 -6.17 7.98
CA LEU A 62 4.27 -6.30 8.31
C LEU A 62 4.01 -5.84 9.74
N ASN A 63 4.79 -6.33 10.72
CA ASN A 63 4.62 -5.96 12.12
C ASN A 63 4.81 -4.46 12.34
N GLU A 64 5.77 -3.84 11.66
CA GLU A 64 6.00 -2.40 11.71
C GLU A 64 4.77 -1.61 11.23
N HIS A 65 4.16 -2.03 10.11
CA HIS A 65 2.96 -1.37 9.57
C HIS A 65 1.69 -1.66 10.37
N LEU A 66 1.52 -2.87 10.91
CA LEU A 66 0.42 -3.18 11.82
C LEU A 66 0.48 -2.32 13.09
N GLN A 67 1.67 -2.13 13.66
CA GLN A 67 1.86 -1.26 14.82
C GLN A 67 1.53 0.21 14.50
N ARG A 68 1.93 0.69 13.31
CA ARG A 68 1.60 2.05 12.84
C ARG A 68 0.09 2.23 12.69
N LEU A 69 -0.60 1.28 12.04
CA LEU A 69 -2.05 1.30 11.89
C LEU A 69 -2.77 1.29 13.24
N GLU A 70 -2.31 0.48 14.19
CA GLU A 70 -2.90 0.42 15.54
C GLU A 70 -2.82 1.78 16.25
N ASN A 71 -1.67 2.45 16.14
CA ASN A 71 -1.37 3.72 16.78
C ASN A 71 -2.03 4.94 16.12
N LEU A 72 -2.74 4.78 14.99
CA LEU A 72 -3.51 5.87 14.42
C LEU A 72 -4.63 6.31 15.38
N PRO A 73 -5.11 7.56 15.30
CA PRO A 73 -6.37 7.95 15.91
C PRO A 73 -7.52 7.08 15.40
N SER A 74 -8.57 6.92 16.21
CA SER A 74 -9.80 6.17 15.85
C SER A 74 -11.02 7.09 15.83
N ASP A 75 -10.81 8.36 15.51
CA ASP A 75 -11.89 9.33 15.43
C ASP A 75 -12.71 9.10 14.14
N ASN A 76 -14.03 9.29 14.23
CA ASN A 76 -14.93 9.16 13.08
C ASN A 76 -14.93 10.45 12.24
N ASP A 77 -13.75 10.91 11.82
CA ASP A 77 -13.56 12.10 11.01
C ASP A 77 -12.81 11.81 9.70
N ALA A 78 -12.85 12.78 8.78
CA ALA A 78 -12.19 12.65 7.48
C ALA A 78 -10.67 12.54 7.62
N GLN A 79 -10.09 13.18 8.63
CA GLN A 79 -8.64 13.23 8.84
C GLN A 79 -8.10 11.86 9.25
N SER A 80 -8.80 11.14 10.12
CA SER A 80 -8.49 9.76 10.51
C SER A 80 -8.59 8.81 9.32
N LEU A 81 -9.59 8.99 8.45
CA LEU A 81 -9.70 8.23 7.21
C LEU A 81 -8.53 8.50 6.25
N PHE A 82 -8.13 9.76 6.08
CA PHE A 82 -6.98 10.11 5.24
C PHE A 82 -5.69 9.51 5.78
N ALA A 83 -5.47 9.59 7.10
CA ALA A 83 -4.32 8.98 7.76
C ALA A 83 -4.30 7.45 7.59
N LEU A 84 -5.45 6.79 7.70
CA LEU A 84 -5.59 5.35 7.46
C LEU A 84 -5.20 4.99 6.03
N LEU A 85 -5.75 5.69 5.04
CA LEU A 85 -5.46 5.45 3.61
C LEU A 85 -3.99 5.73 3.28
N ALA A 86 -3.40 6.78 3.85
CA ALA A 86 -1.99 7.11 3.69
C ALA A 86 -1.08 5.97 4.18
N HIS A 87 -1.34 5.46 5.39
CA HIS A 87 -0.56 4.37 5.98
C HIS A 87 -0.80 3.05 5.26
N LEU A 88 -2.01 2.80 4.75
CA LEU A 88 -2.28 1.64 3.90
C LEU A 88 -1.50 1.70 2.58
N ALA A 89 -1.55 2.83 1.87
CA ALA A 89 -0.77 3.05 0.64
C ALA A 89 0.74 2.88 0.89
N HIS A 90 1.24 3.43 2.00
CA HIS A 90 2.63 3.28 2.42
C HIS A 90 3.04 1.83 2.66
N SER A 91 2.17 1.09 3.34
CA SER A 91 2.37 -0.33 3.60
C SER A 91 2.41 -1.15 2.32
N ILE A 92 1.47 -0.93 1.39
CA ILE A 92 1.43 -1.59 0.08
C ILE A 92 2.71 -1.32 -0.70
N PHE A 93 3.13 -0.05 -0.77
CA PHE A 93 4.34 0.34 -1.49
C PHE A 93 5.60 -0.35 -0.93
N HIS A 94 5.80 -0.32 0.40
CA HIS A 94 6.94 -0.98 1.02
C HIS A 94 6.94 -2.50 0.81
N LEU A 95 5.77 -3.16 0.91
CA LEU A 95 5.66 -4.60 0.65
C LEU A 95 6.00 -4.93 -0.80
N LEU A 96 5.53 -4.14 -1.76
CA LEU A 96 5.88 -4.31 -3.18
C LEU A 96 7.39 -4.12 -3.40
N VAL A 97 8.02 -3.13 -2.77
CA VAL A 97 9.47 -2.89 -2.88
C VAL A 97 10.26 -4.09 -2.35
N VAL A 98 9.92 -4.61 -1.17
CA VAL A 98 10.59 -5.81 -0.60
C VAL A 98 10.37 -7.04 -1.47
N ALA A 99 9.21 -7.15 -2.14
CA ALA A 99 8.95 -8.20 -3.12
C ALA A 99 9.72 -8.05 -4.44
N GLY A 100 10.49 -6.97 -4.64
CA GLY A 100 11.15 -6.66 -5.90
C GLY A 100 10.21 -6.14 -7.00
N LEU A 101 9.00 -5.72 -6.62
CA LEU A 101 7.94 -5.25 -7.51
C LEU A 101 7.65 -3.75 -7.37
N GLY A 102 8.39 -3.00 -6.55
CA GLY A 102 8.08 -1.60 -6.27
C GLY A 102 7.97 -0.73 -7.53
N PRO A 103 6.88 0.06 -7.72
CA PRO A 103 6.75 0.93 -8.88
C PRO A 103 7.76 2.08 -8.82
N ARG A 104 8.25 2.51 -9.98
CA ARG A 104 9.10 3.71 -10.10
C ARG A 104 8.25 4.97 -9.94
N VAL A 105 8.53 5.74 -8.89
CA VAL A 105 7.75 6.94 -8.53
C VAL A 105 8.54 8.25 -8.66
N GLN A 106 9.85 8.19 -8.89
CA GLN A 106 10.72 9.38 -8.99
C GLN A 106 11.07 9.74 -10.44
N THR A 107 11.28 8.73 -11.28
CA THR A 107 11.69 8.88 -12.67
C THR A 107 10.64 8.29 -13.60
N CYS A 108 10.52 8.92 -14.77
CA CYS A 108 9.67 8.44 -15.85
C CYS A 108 10.12 7.05 -16.30
N GLY A 109 9.18 6.10 -16.35
CA GLY A 109 9.47 4.71 -16.72
C GLY A 109 9.96 4.52 -18.15
N ILE A 110 9.79 5.53 -19.00
CA ILE A 110 10.18 5.54 -20.41
C ILE A 110 11.50 6.28 -20.62
N THR A 111 11.53 7.55 -20.22
CA THR A 111 12.65 8.45 -20.53
C THR A 111 13.75 8.37 -19.48
N ASN A 112 13.49 7.74 -18.34
CA ASN A 112 14.36 7.69 -17.15
C ASN A 112 14.71 9.08 -16.58
N LEU A 113 14.02 10.14 -17.01
CA LEU A 113 14.18 11.48 -16.48
C LEU A 113 13.32 11.67 -15.21
N PRO A 114 13.79 12.45 -14.23
CA PRO A 114 12.97 12.81 -13.07
C PRO A 114 11.64 13.46 -13.49
N LEU A 115 10.57 13.12 -12.78
CA LEU A 115 9.28 13.79 -12.93
C LEU A 115 8.99 14.55 -11.64
N ILE A 116 8.98 15.88 -11.73
CA ILE A 116 8.78 16.77 -10.60
C ILE A 116 7.37 17.36 -10.72
N PRO A 117 6.53 17.26 -9.67
CA PRO A 117 5.24 17.93 -9.62
C PRO A 117 5.34 19.42 -9.96
N ASN A 118 4.50 19.92 -10.86
CA ASN A 118 4.46 21.34 -11.20
C ASN A 118 3.12 21.98 -10.80
N PHE A 119 3.13 22.68 -9.68
CA PHE A 119 1.96 23.38 -9.13
C PHE A 119 1.66 24.72 -9.80
N SER A 120 2.53 25.20 -10.71
CA SER A 120 2.32 26.46 -11.44
C SER A 120 1.50 26.29 -12.72
N LEU A 121 1.30 25.06 -13.18
CA LEU A 121 0.53 24.74 -14.38
C LEU A 121 -0.83 24.19 -13.99
N ASN A 122 -1.90 24.80 -14.51
CA ASN A 122 -3.24 24.24 -14.39
C ASN A 122 -3.32 22.90 -15.13
N ASP A 123 -4.07 21.96 -14.57
CA ASP A 123 -4.28 20.62 -15.13
C ASP A 123 -2.98 19.83 -15.39
N TRP A 124 -1.91 20.14 -14.65
CA TRP A 124 -0.66 19.39 -14.75
C TRP A 124 -0.86 17.94 -14.33
N GLN A 125 -0.43 17.02 -15.19
CA GLN A 125 -0.60 15.59 -14.95
C GLN A 125 0.58 14.76 -15.45
N VAL A 126 0.79 13.62 -14.79
CA VAL A 126 1.61 12.49 -15.27
C VAL A 126 0.73 11.26 -15.47
N GLY A 127 1.22 10.31 -16.27
CA GLY A 127 0.60 9.00 -16.36
C GLY A 127 1.17 8.06 -15.30
N PHE A 128 0.38 7.11 -14.85
CA PHE A 128 0.85 5.89 -14.20
C PHE A 128 0.53 4.72 -15.13
N SER A 129 1.57 3.97 -15.51
CA SER A 129 1.45 2.80 -16.37
C SER A 129 2.03 1.60 -15.64
N ILE A 130 1.17 0.61 -15.43
CA ILE A 130 1.55 -0.65 -14.78
C ILE A 130 2.58 -1.37 -15.65
N GLU A 131 2.37 -1.40 -16.97
CA GLU A 131 3.31 -2.01 -17.92
C GLU A 131 4.68 -1.30 -17.96
N ALA A 132 4.69 0.02 -17.85
CA ALA A 132 5.96 0.78 -17.75
C ALA A 132 6.62 0.68 -16.36
N GLY A 133 5.96 0.03 -15.39
CA GLY A 133 6.46 -0.15 -14.03
C GLY A 133 6.46 1.13 -13.20
N GLY A 134 5.52 2.07 -13.43
CA GLY A 134 5.40 3.29 -12.62
C GLY A 134 4.94 4.53 -13.39
N ILE A 135 5.43 5.70 -12.96
CA ILE A 135 5.03 6.98 -13.54
C ILE A 135 5.67 7.21 -14.92
N ILE A 136 4.95 7.89 -15.82
CA ILE A 136 5.43 8.23 -17.16
C ILE A 136 5.09 9.67 -17.53
N ASN A 137 5.93 10.27 -18.36
CA ASN A 137 5.66 11.57 -18.97
C ASN A 137 4.62 11.40 -20.08
N LEU A 138 3.45 12.04 -19.95
CA LEU A 138 2.40 11.99 -20.97
C LEU A 138 2.84 12.61 -22.31
N ALA A 139 3.82 13.52 -22.31
CA ALA A 139 4.36 14.14 -23.52
C ALA A 139 5.39 13.26 -24.27
N SER A 140 5.74 12.09 -23.75
CA SER A 140 6.80 11.23 -24.33
C SER A 140 6.43 10.58 -25.67
N GLY A 141 5.19 10.71 -26.15
CA GLY A 141 4.77 10.30 -27.49
C GLY A 141 4.74 8.78 -27.74
N GLN A 142 5.01 7.95 -26.73
CA GLN A 142 4.89 6.51 -26.84
C GLN A 142 3.45 6.04 -26.61
N GLN A 143 3.01 5.07 -27.41
CA GLN A 143 1.72 4.38 -27.24
C GLN A 143 1.82 3.34 -26.11
N LEU A 144 1.89 3.79 -24.86
CA LEU A 144 1.73 2.93 -23.70
C LEU A 144 0.36 3.13 -23.08
N LEU A 145 -0.18 2.07 -22.49
CA LEU A 145 -1.41 2.12 -21.73
C LEU A 145 -1.20 2.93 -20.46
N VAL A 146 -1.92 4.03 -20.34
CA VAL A 146 -2.01 4.84 -19.12
C VAL A 146 -3.17 4.30 -18.29
N ASN A 147 -2.85 3.61 -17.20
CA ASN A 147 -3.85 3.03 -16.31
C ASN A 147 -4.51 4.09 -15.43
N SER A 148 -3.77 5.15 -15.07
CA SER A 148 -4.28 6.27 -14.29
C SER A 148 -3.52 7.55 -14.61
N LYS A 149 -4.17 8.70 -14.49
CA LYS A 149 -3.51 10.01 -14.53
C LYS A 149 -3.41 10.56 -13.12
N LEU A 150 -2.25 11.09 -12.77
CA LEU A 150 -1.97 11.68 -11.48
C LEU A 150 -1.73 13.19 -11.64
N ASP A 151 -2.37 14.00 -10.81
CA ASP A 151 -2.07 15.43 -10.72
C ASP A 151 -0.78 15.71 -9.91
N ALA A 152 -0.48 17.00 -9.70
CA ALA A 152 0.70 17.42 -8.96
C ALA A 152 0.70 17.00 -7.48
N GLU A 153 -0.45 17.05 -6.80
CA GLU A 153 -0.56 16.66 -5.39
C GLU A 153 -0.42 15.14 -5.26
N GLU A 154 -1.14 14.38 -6.10
CA GLU A 154 -1.12 12.93 -6.13
C GLU A 154 0.29 12.41 -6.41
N LEU A 155 1.00 12.98 -7.39
CA LEU A 155 2.40 12.62 -7.64
C LEU A 155 3.30 12.95 -6.46
N LEU A 156 3.13 14.12 -5.84
CA LEU A 156 3.91 14.52 -4.66
C LEU A 156 3.75 13.49 -3.54
N LEU A 157 2.52 13.08 -3.23
CA LEU A 157 2.23 12.08 -2.19
C LEU A 157 2.81 10.70 -2.55
N LEU A 158 2.65 10.25 -3.79
CA LEU A 158 3.21 9.00 -4.30
C LEU A 158 4.74 8.98 -4.15
N GLN A 159 5.40 10.12 -4.37
CA GLN A 159 6.85 10.30 -4.22
C GLN A 159 7.34 10.29 -2.77
N GLN A 160 6.47 10.44 -1.78
CA GLN A 160 6.82 10.31 -0.36
C GLN A 160 6.83 8.86 0.12
N LEU A 161 6.21 7.93 -0.60
CA LEU A 161 6.08 6.54 -0.16
C LEU A 161 7.40 5.77 0.02
N PRO A 162 8.50 6.06 -0.69
CA PRO A 162 9.79 5.43 -0.40
C PRO A 162 10.42 5.84 0.95
N THR A 163 9.92 6.89 1.60
CA THR A 163 10.47 7.33 2.88
C THR A 163 10.11 6.34 3.99
N PRO A 164 10.96 6.15 5.02
CA PRO A 164 10.68 5.19 6.09
C PRO A 164 9.38 5.49 6.86
N ARG A 165 9.02 6.77 7.00
CA ARG A 165 7.84 7.25 7.73
C ARG A 165 7.22 8.44 7.01
N LEU A 166 5.90 8.47 6.91
CA LEU A 166 5.17 9.64 6.40
C LEU A 166 5.18 10.78 7.43
N SER A 167 5.23 12.02 6.94
CA SER A 167 5.10 13.21 7.80
C SER A 167 3.63 13.49 8.11
N SER A 168 3.34 14.12 9.25
CA SER A 168 1.97 14.48 9.63
C SER A 168 1.32 15.52 8.71
N GLN A 169 2.11 16.23 7.90
CA GLN A 169 1.60 17.24 6.96
C GLN A 169 0.99 16.59 5.71
N ILE A 170 1.56 15.48 5.24
CA ILE A 170 1.14 14.83 3.99
C ILE A 170 -0.01 13.86 4.17
N ILE A 171 -0.26 13.37 5.39
CA ILE A 171 -1.32 12.38 5.65
C ILE A 171 -2.75 12.94 5.58
N ASN A 172 -2.91 14.27 5.57
CA ASN A 172 -4.22 14.94 5.62
C ASN A 172 -4.75 15.31 4.23
N SER A 173 -4.73 14.35 3.29
CA SER A 173 -5.23 14.57 1.93
C SER A 173 -6.19 13.46 1.47
N SER A 174 -7.27 13.84 0.78
CA SER A 174 -8.18 12.88 0.15
C SER A 174 -7.56 12.15 -1.03
N ALA A 175 -6.46 12.68 -1.61
CA ALA A 175 -5.75 12.07 -2.72
C ALA A 175 -5.20 10.66 -2.38
N TRP A 176 -5.00 10.35 -1.09
CA TRP A 176 -4.58 9.01 -0.65
C TRP A 176 -5.54 7.90 -1.07
N ALA A 177 -6.84 8.18 -1.25
CA ALA A 177 -7.78 7.20 -1.78
C ALA A 177 -7.40 6.74 -3.20
N LYS A 178 -7.00 7.68 -4.05
CA LYS A 178 -6.58 7.37 -5.42
C LYS A 178 -5.19 6.73 -5.45
N ILE A 179 -4.27 7.18 -4.61
CA ILE A 179 -2.93 6.58 -4.50
C ILE A 179 -3.01 5.12 -4.05
N GLU A 180 -3.82 4.82 -3.03
CA GLU A 180 -4.05 3.44 -2.62
C GLU A 180 -4.61 2.61 -3.79
N ARG A 181 -5.61 3.12 -4.52
CA ARG A 181 -6.20 2.42 -5.67
C ARG A 181 -5.18 2.14 -6.78
N VAL A 182 -4.33 3.11 -7.11
CA VAL A 182 -3.27 2.92 -8.11
C VAL A 182 -2.29 1.82 -7.70
N LEU A 183 -1.87 1.81 -6.43
CA LEU A 183 -0.98 0.78 -5.90
C LEU A 183 -1.66 -0.59 -5.82
N ARG A 184 -2.95 -0.62 -5.49
CA ARG A 184 -3.77 -1.82 -5.51
C ARG A 184 -3.84 -2.42 -6.90
N ASP A 185 -4.19 -1.63 -7.90
CA ASP A 185 -4.31 -2.10 -9.29
C ASP A 185 -2.97 -2.64 -9.79
N TYR A 186 -1.88 -1.96 -9.45
CA TYR A 186 -0.52 -2.40 -9.73
C TYR A 186 -0.19 -3.74 -9.03
N ALA A 187 -0.46 -3.87 -7.73
CA ALA A 187 -0.24 -5.10 -6.97
C ALA A 187 -1.05 -6.27 -7.54
N GLN A 188 -2.33 -6.06 -7.84
CA GLN A 188 -3.21 -7.09 -8.40
C GLN A 188 -2.76 -7.55 -9.78
N TYR A 189 -2.26 -6.64 -10.61
CA TYR A 189 -1.69 -6.98 -11.92
C TYR A 189 -0.49 -7.92 -11.77
N HIS A 190 0.47 -7.58 -10.91
CA HIS A 190 1.66 -8.40 -10.72
C HIS A 190 1.38 -9.73 -9.99
N CYS A 191 0.41 -9.75 -9.07
CA CYS A 191 0.00 -10.96 -8.38
C CYS A 191 -0.96 -11.85 -9.19
N GLY A 192 -1.54 -11.31 -10.28
CA GLY A 192 -2.56 -11.99 -11.09
C GLY A 192 -3.84 -12.34 -10.32
N ARG A 193 -4.13 -11.64 -9.21
CA ARG A 193 -5.23 -11.92 -8.28
C ARG A 193 -5.80 -10.62 -7.71
N ALA A 194 -7.12 -10.57 -7.56
CA ALA A 194 -7.79 -9.47 -6.89
C ALA A 194 -7.64 -9.57 -5.36
N ILE A 195 -7.48 -8.43 -4.69
CA ILE A 195 -7.43 -8.33 -3.23
C ILE A 195 -8.87 -8.20 -2.73
N ARG A 196 -9.40 -9.24 -2.11
CA ARG A 196 -10.81 -9.35 -1.70
C ARG A 196 -11.15 -8.43 -0.54
N SER A 197 -10.24 -8.32 0.42
CA SER A 197 -10.34 -7.41 1.57
C SER A 197 -10.39 -5.93 1.19
N ALA A 198 -10.04 -5.59 -0.06
CA ALA A 198 -10.10 -4.23 -0.56
C ALA A 198 -11.54 -3.68 -0.73
N ALA A 199 -12.55 -4.54 -0.85
CA ALA A 199 -13.95 -4.12 -1.04
C ALA A 199 -14.47 -3.22 0.10
N LEU A 200 -14.00 -3.47 1.34
CA LEU A 200 -14.39 -2.65 2.48
C LEU A 200 -13.63 -1.31 2.52
N VAL A 201 -12.38 -1.28 2.02
CA VAL A 201 -11.63 -0.02 1.80
C VAL A 201 -12.36 0.85 0.77
N ASP A 202 -12.92 0.25 -0.28
CA ASP A 202 -13.73 0.98 -1.28
C ASP A 202 -14.98 1.58 -0.67
N THR A 203 -15.64 0.83 0.22
CA THR A 203 -16.83 1.32 0.93
C THR A 203 -16.49 2.52 1.81
N LEU A 204 -15.34 2.48 2.50
CA LEU A 204 -14.87 3.59 3.35
C LEU A 204 -14.43 4.81 2.53
N SER A 205 -13.80 4.60 1.38
CA SER A 205 -13.22 5.65 0.53
C SER A 205 -14.17 6.19 -0.56
N ALA A 206 -15.32 5.56 -0.78
CA ALA A 206 -16.29 5.96 -1.80
C ALA A 206 -16.67 7.46 -1.78
N PRO A 207 -16.86 8.12 -0.62
CA PRO A 207 -17.15 9.56 -0.59
C PRO A 207 -16.02 10.45 -1.11
N LEU A 208 -14.79 9.94 -1.17
CA LEU A 208 -13.60 10.67 -1.61
C LEU A 208 -13.37 10.49 -3.11
N LEU A 209 -13.69 9.32 -3.64
CA LEU A 209 -13.50 8.98 -5.05
C LEU A 209 -14.55 9.59 -5.98
N SER A 210 -15.71 10.00 -5.45
CA SER A 210 -16.76 10.70 -6.24
C SER A 210 -16.37 12.12 -6.67
N LYS A 211 -15.22 12.63 -6.20
CA LYS A 211 -14.66 13.93 -6.58
C LYS A 211 -13.72 13.86 -7.79
N TYR A 212 -13.43 12.67 -8.32
CA TYR A 212 -12.49 12.43 -9.41
C TYR A 212 -13.16 11.80 -10.62
#